data_AF-A0A1E7HQ52-F1
#
_entry.id   AF-A0A1E7HQ52-F1
#
_cell.length_a   1.000
_cell.length_b   1.000
_cell.length_c   1.000
_cell.angle_alpha   90.00
_cell.angle_beta   90.00
_cell.angle_gamma   90.00
#
_symmetry.space_group_name_H-M   'P 1'
#
loop_
_entity.id
_entity.type
_entity.pdbx_description
1 polymer ?
#
loop_
_entity_poly.entity_id
_entity_poly.type
_entity_poly.pdbx_seq_one_letter_code
_entity_poly.pdbx_strand_id
1 'polypeptide(L)'
;MLLLTFKDVWRELIQHRLYAAGWSAWPEYLLLGVLLLLAIGLLLRSMMSGQWFDSLFGLAAPGITLVILAPPKLLPLGPVLLLGNLYVLILGGAVLRDGLHSGQLPRINAGLGIISALIAVRFFDSQLPFTVRGVLFILIGLAFLAVNLLVKRREVQA
;
A
#
# COMPACT_ATOMS: atom_id res chain seq x y z
N MET A 1 -0.37 -4.25 3.63
CA MET A 1 -0.24 -3.01 2.82
C MET A 1 -0.81 -1.79 3.51
N LEU A 2 -2.08 -1.76 3.92
CA LEU A 2 -2.65 -0.61 4.65
C LEU A 2 -1.92 -0.30 5.97
N LEU A 3 -1.36 -1.30 6.64
CA LEU A 3 -0.52 -1.08 7.83
C LEU A 3 0.69 -0.16 7.56
N LEU A 4 1.18 -0.08 6.32
CA LEU A 4 2.29 0.79 5.91
C LEU A 4 1.92 2.27 5.86
N THR A 5 0.65 2.61 6.01
CA THR A 5 0.20 4.01 5.97
C THR A 5 0.00 4.60 7.36
N PHE A 6 0.04 3.77 8.42
CA PHE A 6 -0.13 4.22 9.80
C PHE A 6 1.15 4.79 10.40
N LYS A 7 1.07 6.01 10.93
CA LYS A 7 2.19 6.69 11.59
C LYS A 7 2.73 5.91 12.79
N ASP A 8 1.85 5.31 13.58
CA ASP A 8 2.24 4.68 14.84
C ASP A 8 3.00 3.36 14.61
N VAL A 9 2.63 2.61 13.57
CA VAL A 9 3.39 1.42 13.12
C VAL A 9 4.84 1.79 12.85
N TRP A 10 5.08 2.84 12.05
CA TRP A 10 6.44 3.30 11.75
C TRP A 10 7.14 3.89 12.96
N ARG A 11 6.41 4.59 13.83
CA ARG A 11 6.98 5.19 15.04
C ARG A 11 7.51 4.11 15.98
N GLU A 12 6.71 3.08 16.26
CA GLU A 12 7.12 1.97 17.10
C GLU A 12 8.28 1.19 16.47
N LEU A 13 8.19 0.90 15.16
CA LEU A 13 9.23 0.16 14.44
C LEU A 13 10.59 0.88 14.47
N ILE A 14 10.59 2.20 14.25
CA ILE A 14 11.81 3.02 14.26
C ILE A 14 12.31 3.26 15.69
N GLN A 15 11.42 3.54 16.64
CA GLN A 15 11.81 3.74 18.05
C GLN A 15 12.40 2.46 18.64
N HIS A 16 11.77 1.29 18.41
CA HIS A 16 12.28 0.02 18.91
C HIS A 16 13.67 -0.31 18.34
N ARG A 17 13.91 0.00 17.05
CA ARG A 17 15.24 -0.10 16.43
C ARG A 17 16.30 0.76 17.10
N LEU A 18 15.96 2.00 17.43
CA LEU A 18 16.90 2.93 18.07
C LEU A 18 17.37 2.42 19.44
N TYR A 19 16.53 1.68 20.16
CA TYR A 19 16.87 1.09 21.46
C TYR A 19 17.52 -0.32 21.35
N ALA A 20 17.18 -1.10 20.32
CA ALA A 20 17.71 -2.46 20.12
C ALA A 20 19.03 -2.53 19.35
N ALA A 21 19.51 -1.42 18.77
CA ALA A 21 20.74 -1.34 17.97
C ALA A 21 22.02 -1.45 18.83
N GLY A 22 22.19 -2.57 19.53
CA GLY A 22 23.45 -3.01 20.13
C GLY A 22 24.18 -4.04 19.27
N TRP A 23 25.38 -4.45 19.69
CA TRP A 23 26.19 -5.46 19.00
C TRP A 23 25.52 -6.85 18.91
N SER A 24 24.48 -7.10 19.71
CA SER A 24 23.69 -8.34 19.69
C SER A 24 22.74 -8.47 18.49
N ALA A 25 22.49 -7.39 17.75
CA ALA A 25 21.51 -7.38 16.66
C ALA A 25 22.07 -7.85 15.30
N TRP A 26 23.38 -8.14 15.19
CA TRP A 26 24.01 -8.56 13.92
C TRP A 26 23.34 -9.75 13.20
N PRO A 27 22.77 -10.77 13.89
CA PRO A 27 22.09 -11.88 13.21
C PRO A 27 20.78 -11.42 12.55
N GLU A 28 20.09 -10.45 13.15
CA GLU A 28 18.84 -9.90 12.62
C GLU A 28 19.10 -9.12 11.33
N TYR A 29 20.17 -8.32 11.30
CA TYR A 29 20.58 -7.61 10.08
C TYR A 29 20.99 -8.57 8.96
N LEU A 30 21.66 -9.67 9.29
CA LEU A 30 22.06 -10.69 8.31
C LEU A 30 20.83 -11.40 7.73
N LEU A 31 19.88 -11.81 8.59
CA LEU A 31 18.62 -12.41 8.16
C LEU A 31 17.82 -11.46 7.26
N LEU A 32 17.69 -10.19 7.64
CA LEU A 32 17.01 -9.17 6.83
C LEU A 32 17.70 -8.94 5.49
N GLY A 33 19.03 -9.00 5.44
CA GLY A 33 19.80 -8.93 4.19
C GLY A 33 19.50 -10.10 3.26
N VAL A 34 19.47 -11.33 3.79
CA VAL A 34 19.10 -12.53 3.01
C VAL A 34 17.66 -12.43 2.50
N LEU A 35 16.73 -12.02 3.35
CA LEU A 35 15.33 -11.82 2.97
C LEU A 35 15.17 -10.75 1.90
N LEU A 36 15.93 -9.66 1.97
CA LEU A 36 15.93 -8.62 0.95
C LEU A 36 16.42 -9.16 -0.40
N LEU A 37 17.53 -9.91 -0.42
CA LEU A 37 18.06 -10.51 -1.64
C LEU A 37 17.08 -11.51 -2.27
N LEU A 38 16.42 -12.33 -1.45
CA LEU A 38 15.38 -13.24 -1.91
C LEU A 38 14.17 -12.49 -2.47
N ALA A 39 13.70 -11.44 -1.79
CA ALA A 39 12.60 -10.61 -2.26
C ALA A 39 12.91 -9.93 -3.61
N ILE A 40 14.13 -9.41 -3.76
CA ILE A 40 14.61 -8.84 -5.03
C ILE A 40 14.68 -9.92 -6.11
N GLY A 41 15.24 -11.09 -5.82
CA GLY A 41 15.34 -12.19 -6.78
C GLY A 41 13.96 -12.67 -7.28
N LEU A 42 12.98 -12.79 -6.39
CA LEU A 42 11.60 -13.14 -6.74
C LEU A 42 10.92 -12.04 -7.55
N LEU A 43 11.14 -10.77 -7.21
CA LEU A 43 10.62 -9.63 -7.99
C LEU A 43 11.20 -9.58 -9.39
N LEU A 44 12.51 -9.71 -9.54
CA LEU A 44 13.17 -9.74 -10.85
C LEU A 44 12.61 -10.88 -11.69
N ARG A 45 12.45 -12.08 -11.10
CA ARG A 45 11.83 -13.22 -11.77
C ARG A 45 10.38 -12.95 -12.20
N SER A 46 9.58 -12.31 -11.35
CA SER A 46 8.18 -11.94 -11.64
C SER A 46 8.07 -10.88 -12.75
N MET A 47 8.97 -9.89 -12.75
CA MET A 47 9.03 -8.88 -13.80
C MET A 47 9.46 -9.49 -15.14
N MET A 48 10.42 -10.43 -15.11
CA MET A 48 10.86 -11.17 -16.30
C MET A 48 9.80 -12.14 -16.84
N SER A 49 8.86 -12.61 -16.02
CA SER A 49 7.75 -13.47 -16.45
C SER A 49 6.55 -12.69 -17.00
N GLY A 50 6.65 -11.36 -17.14
CA GLY A 50 5.58 -10.50 -17.67
C GLY A 50 4.41 -10.25 -16.72
N GLN A 51 4.51 -10.71 -15.46
CA GLN A 51 3.47 -10.59 -14.44
C GLN A 51 3.57 -9.22 -13.72
N TRP A 52 3.49 -8.14 -14.49
CA TRP A 52 3.66 -6.76 -13.99
C TRP A 52 2.76 -6.45 -12.78
N PHE A 53 1.58 -7.07 -12.74
CA PHE A 53 0.60 -6.90 -11.69
C PHE A 53 1.01 -7.57 -10.37
N ASP A 54 1.53 -8.81 -10.42
CA ASP A 54 2.05 -9.50 -9.23
C ASP A 54 3.32 -8.84 -8.71
N SER A 55 4.12 -8.27 -9.60
CA SER A 55 5.29 -7.47 -9.24
C SER A 55 4.92 -6.22 -8.43
N LEU A 56 3.77 -5.59 -8.70
CA LEU A 56 3.32 -4.44 -7.91
C LEU A 56 3.07 -4.80 -6.45
N PHE A 57 2.43 -5.95 -6.18
CA PHE A 57 2.26 -6.45 -4.81
C PHE A 57 3.59 -6.89 -4.18
N GLY A 58 4.49 -7.47 -4.97
CA GLY A 58 5.81 -7.91 -4.54
C GLY A 58 6.73 -6.77 -4.07
N LEU A 59 6.57 -5.54 -4.59
CA LEU A 59 7.42 -4.38 -4.27
C LEU A 59 7.37 -3.94 -2.81
N ALA A 60 6.29 -4.24 -2.10
CA ALA A 60 6.17 -3.87 -0.70
C ALA A 60 7.18 -4.58 0.20
N ALA A 61 7.45 -5.88 -0.04
CA ALA A 61 8.35 -6.65 0.81
C ALA A 61 9.79 -6.08 0.83
N PRO A 62 10.46 -5.84 -0.32
CA PRO A 62 11.76 -5.19 -0.34
C PRO A 62 11.70 -3.73 0.10
N GLY A 63 10.61 -3.01 -0.19
CA GLY A 63 10.44 -1.64 0.29
C GLY A 63 10.46 -1.56 1.82
N ILE A 64 9.71 -2.43 2.50
CA ILE A 64 9.67 -2.50 3.96
C ILE A 64 11.04 -2.90 4.53
N THR A 65 11.68 -3.92 3.98
CA THR A 65 12.98 -4.38 4.49
C THR A 65 14.09 -3.35 4.26
N LEU A 66 14.03 -2.57 3.17
CA LEU A 66 14.93 -1.43 2.97
C LEU A 66 14.71 -0.31 3.99
N VAL A 67 13.46 0.07 4.27
CA VAL A 67 13.17 1.08 5.30
C VAL A 67 13.64 0.62 6.68
N ILE A 68 13.48 -0.67 6.97
CA ILE A 68 13.98 -1.31 8.18
C ILE A 68 15.51 -1.23 8.22
N LEU A 69 16.23 -1.64 7.17
CA LEU A 69 17.69 -1.66 7.13
C LEU A 69 18.33 -0.27 7.10
N ALA A 70 17.63 0.75 6.60
CA ALA A 70 18.16 2.10 6.46
C ALA A 70 18.37 2.79 7.82
N PRO A 71 19.41 3.65 7.94
CA PRO A 71 19.65 4.40 9.16
C PRO A 71 18.47 5.36 9.45
N PRO A 72 17.97 5.45 10.70
CA PRO A 72 16.83 6.31 11.05
C PRO A 72 17.05 7.79 10.71
N LYS A 73 18.30 8.26 10.71
CA LYS A 73 18.67 9.63 10.32
C LYS A 73 18.48 9.90 8.82
N LEU A 74 18.51 8.87 7.98
CA LEU A 74 18.33 8.98 6.52
C LEU A 74 16.87 8.96 6.09
N LEU A 75 15.95 8.44 6.93
CA LEU A 75 14.53 8.28 6.57
C LEU A 75 13.62 9.00 7.57
N PRO A 76 13.35 10.30 7.37
CA PRO A 76 12.35 10.99 8.17
C PRO A 76 10.98 10.33 7.99
N LEU A 77 10.18 10.29 9.06
CA LEU A 77 8.85 9.65 9.07
C LEU A 77 7.90 10.18 7.98
N GLY A 78 7.97 11.48 7.66
CA GLY A 78 7.11 12.12 6.67
C GLY A 78 7.25 11.51 5.26
N PRO A 79 8.44 11.53 4.65
CA PRO A 79 8.70 10.89 3.36
C PRO A 79 8.32 9.41 3.31
N VAL A 80 8.60 8.62 4.35
CA VAL A 80 8.25 7.18 4.39
C VAL A 80 6.73 6.99 4.32
N LEU A 81 5.98 7.75 5.11
CA LEU A 81 4.52 7.73 5.07
C LEU A 81 3.96 8.18 3.71
N LEU A 82 4.57 9.20 3.11
CA LEU A 82 4.17 9.69 1.79
C LEU A 82 4.38 8.60 0.72
N LEU A 83 5.53 7.94 0.72
CA LEU A 83 5.84 6.83 -0.20
C LEU A 83 4.91 5.64 0.02
N GLY A 84 4.61 5.27 1.27
CA GLY A 84 3.65 4.20 1.59
C GLY A 84 2.24 4.50 1.08
N ASN A 85 1.76 5.74 1.27
CA ASN A 85 0.47 6.18 0.76
C ASN A 85 0.43 6.17 -0.78
N LEU A 86 1.48 6.70 -1.42
CA LEU A 86 1.59 6.75 -2.87
C LEU A 86 1.64 5.34 -3.47
N TYR A 87 2.37 4.43 -2.83
CA TYR A 87 2.43 3.03 -3.24
C TYR A 87 1.05 2.36 -3.17
N VAL A 88 0.32 2.49 -2.06
CA VAL A 88 -1.03 1.90 -1.92
C VAL A 88 -2.02 2.54 -2.90
N LEU A 89 -1.90 3.84 -3.17
CA LEU A 89 -2.72 4.54 -4.15
C LEU A 89 -2.45 4.05 -5.59
N ILE A 90 -1.19 3.94 -5.98
CA ILE A 90 -0.78 3.41 -7.29
C ILE A 90 -1.26 1.96 -7.44
N LEU A 91 -1.13 1.14 -6.39
CA LEU A 91 -1.57 -0.24 -6.39
C LEU A 91 -3.09 -0.35 -6.55
N GLY A 92 -3.88 0.41 -5.78
CA GLY A 92 -5.33 0.45 -5.93
C GLY A 92 -5.77 0.93 -7.31
N GLY A 93 -5.10 1.97 -7.84
CA GLY A 93 -5.35 2.49 -9.19
C GLY A 93 -4.98 1.51 -10.31
N ALA A 94 -3.87 0.78 -10.17
CA ALA A 94 -3.47 -0.26 -11.10
C ALA A 94 -4.49 -1.41 -11.12
N VAL A 95 -4.97 -1.83 -9.94
CA VAL A 95 -5.98 -2.88 -9.83
C VAL A 95 -7.32 -2.47 -10.44
N LEU A 96 -7.72 -1.22 -10.20
CA LEU A 96 -8.92 -0.65 -10.83
C LEU A 96 -8.76 -0.58 -12.36
N ARG A 97 -7.63 -0.10 -12.86
CA ARG A 97 -7.35 0.00 -14.30
C ARG A 97 -7.38 -1.36 -14.97
N ASP A 98 -6.74 -2.37 -14.38
CA ASP A 98 -6.72 -3.73 -14.91
C ASP A 98 -8.12 -4.37 -14.89
N GLY A 99 -8.90 -4.13 -13.84
CA GLY A 99 -10.30 -4.55 -13.79
C GLY A 99 -11.16 -3.90 -14.88
N LEU A 100 -10.97 -2.61 -15.14
CA LEU A 100 -11.69 -1.89 -16.20
C LEU A 100 -11.30 -2.40 -17.60
N HIS A 101 -10.03 -2.71 -17.82
CA HIS A 101 -9.53 -3.25 -19.10
C HIS A 101 -10.00 -4.68 -19.35
N SER A 102 -10.02 -5.51 -18.31
CA SER A 102 -10.43 -6.92 -18.39
C SER A 102 -11.95 -7.12 -18.29
N GLY A 103 -12.71 -6.07 -17.96
CA GLY A 103 -14.16 -6.15 -17.70
C GLY A 103 -14.52 -6.94 -16.43
N GLN A 104 -13.54 -7.34 -15.62
CA GLN A 104 -13.78 -8.18 -14.45
C GLN A 104 -14.23 -7.33 -13.26
N LEU A 105 -15.54 -7.34 -13.00
CA LEU A 105 -16.17 -6.72 -11.83
C LEU A 105 -15.42 -6.99 -10.50
N PRO A 106 -14.95 -8.22 -10.20
CA PRO A 106 -14.20 -8.47 -8.97
C PRO A 106 -12.93 -7.63 -8.84
N ARG A 107 -12.17 -7.44 -9.93
CA ARG A 107 -10.94 -6.64 -9.94
C ARG A 107 -11.23 -5.15 -9.79
N ILE A 108 -12.28 -4.67 -10.47
CA ILE A 108 -12.76 -3.28 -10.35
C ILE A 108 -13.09 -2.96 -8.88
N ASN A 109 -13.86 -3.85 -8.23
CA ASN A 109 -14.25 -3.68 -6.83
C ASN A 109 -13.07 -3.83 -5.87
N ALA A 110 -12.11 -4.71 -6.16
CA ALA A 110 -10.89 -4.82 -5.37
C ALA A 110 -10.06 -3.52 -5.39
N GLY A 111 -9.84 -2.94 -6.59
CA GLY A 111 -9.07 -1.70 -6.73
C GLY A 111 -9.73 -0.52 -6.05
N LEU A 112 -11.04 -0.35 -6.26
CA LEU A 112 -11.83 0.66 -5.57
C LEU A 112 -11.86 0.45 -4.05
N GLY A 113 -11.91 -0.80 -3.58
CA GLY A 113 -11.87 -1.15 -2.16
C GLY A 113 -10.55 -0.74 -1.51
N ILE A 114 -9.42 -0.98 -2.18
CA ILE A 114 -8.08 -0.56 -1.73
C ILE A 114 -8.01 0.96 -1.61
N ILE A 115 -8.46 1.70 -2.63
CA ILE A 115 -8.48 3.17 -2.61
C ILE A 115 -9.40 3.68 -1.49
N SER A 116 -10.59 3.11 -1.35
CA SER A 116 -11.57 3.52 -0.32
C SER A 116 -11.03 3.28 1.09
N ALA A 117 -10.37 2.13 1.31
CA ALA A 117 -9.73 1.82 2.58
C ALA A 117 -8.55 2.76 2.87
N LEU A 118 -7.74 3.09 1.86
CA LEU A 118 -6.66 4.08 1.99
C LEU A 118 -7.21 5.45 2.42
N ILE A 119 -8.29 5.91 1.77
CA ILE A 119 -8.90 7.19 2.13
C ILE A 119 -9.51 7.12 3.53
N ALA A 120 -10.22 6.05 3.87
CA ALA A 120 -10.79 5.86 5.21
C ALA A 120 -9.70 5.89 6.29
N VAL A 121 -8.62 5.13 6.14
CA VAL A 121 -7.49 5.14 7.07
C VAL A 121 -6.89 6.54 7.19
N ARG A 122 -6.61 7.21 6.07
CA ARG A 122 -6.00 8.54 6.07
C ARG A 122 -6.89 9.58 6.76
N PHE A 123 -8.19 9.40 6.62
CA PHE A 123 -9.19 10.25 7.21
C PHE A 123 -9.33 10.07 8.71
N PHE A 124 -9.23 8.84 9.22
CA PHE A 124 -9.22 8.58 10.66
C PHE A 124 -7.94 9.14 11.30
N ASP A 125 -6.81 9.04 10.60
CA ASP A 125 -5.50 9.57 11.02
C ASP A 125 -5.39 11.12 10.93
N SER A 126 -6.15 11.77 10.05
CA SER A 126 -6.12 13.23 9.89
C SER A 126 -6.82 13.95 11.05
N GLN A 127 -6.35 15.14 11.47
CA GLN A 127 -6.98 15.97 12.50
C GLN A 127 -8.25 16.71 12.01
N LEU A 128 -8.94 16.19 10.99
CA LEU A 128 -10.12 16.83 10.40
C LEU A 128 -11.32 16.84 11.39
N PRO A 129 -12.22 17.84 11.32
CA PRO A 129 -13.47 17.80 12.08
C PRO A 129 -14.35 16.60 11.67
N PHE A 130 -15.05 15.99 12.64
CA PHE A 130 -15.89 14.79 12.44
C PHE A 130 -16.96 14.95 11.35
N THR A 131 -17.49 16.16 11.15
CA THR A 131 -18.54 16.44 10.15
C THR A 131 -18.00 16.44 8.72
N VAL A 132 -16.89 17.15 8.48
CA VAL A 132 -16.18 17.15 7.18
C VAL A 132 -15.77 15.74 6.81
N ARG A 133 -15.40 14.98 7.84
CA ARG A 133 -15.17 13.57 7.75
C ARG A 133 -16.41 12.83 7.20
N GLY A 134 -17.54 12.81 7.91
CA GLY A 134 -18.74 12.08 7.47
C GLY A 134 -19.17 12.36 6.01
N VAL A 135 -19.07 13.62 5.56
CA VAL A 135 -19.42 14.02 4.18
C VAL A 135 -18.50 13.39 3.14
N LEU A 136 -17.18 13.42 3.32
CA LEU A 136 -16.24 12.81 2.37
C LEU A 136 -16.44 11.29 2.24
N PHE A 137 -16.72 10.61 3.34
CA PHE A 137 -16.99 9.16 3.34
C PHE A 137 -18.23 8.83 2.48
N ILE A 138 -19.30 9.60 2.64
CA ILE A 138 -20.53 9.46 1.85
C ILE A 138 -20.25 9.72 0.36
N LEU A 139 -19.48 10.75 0.02
CA LEU A 139 -19.13 11.06 -1.38
C LEU A 139 -18.31 9.94 -2.04
N ILE A 140 -17.35 9.35 -1.33
CA ILE A 140 -16.55 8.23 -1.85
C ILE A 140 -17.42 6.99 -2.01
N GLY A 141 -18.30 6.70 -1.04
CA GLY A 141 -19.28 5.62 -1.15
C GLY A 141 -20.23 5.80 -2.34
N LEU A 142 -20.67 7.03 -2.60
CA LEU A 142 -21.49 7.39 -3.77
C LEU A 142 -20.72 7.21 -5.08
N ALA A 143 -19.46 7.64 -5.16
CA ALA A 143 -18.61 7.43 -6.33
C ALA A 143 -18.40 5.92 -6.59
N PHE A 144 -18.16 5.13 -5.54
CA PHE A 144 -18.05 3.68 -5.60
C PHE A 144 -19.33 3.04 -6.14
N LEU A 145 -20.48 3.46 -5.64
CA LEU A 145 -21.79 2.99 -6.07
C LEU A 145 -22.08 3.38 -7.54
N ALA A 146 -21.75 4.61 -7.92
CA ALA A 146 -21.93 5.11 -9.28
C ALA A 146 -21.08 4.34 -10.30
N VAL A 147 -19.80 4.09 -10.00
CA VAL A 147 -18.93 3.27 -10.85
C VAL A 147 -19.47 1.84 -10.96
N ASN A 148 -19.87 1.22 -9.85
CA ASN A 148 -20.49 -0.11 -9.89
C ASN A 148 -21.76 -0.16 -10.74
N LEU A 149 -22.63 0.85 -10.63
CA LEU A 149 -23.86 0.94 -11.42
C LEU A 149 -23.57 1.16 -12.91
N LEU A 150 -22.56 1.95 -13.26
CA LEU A 150 -22.15 2.15 -14.66
C LEU A 150 -21.60 0.86 -15.28
N VAL A 151 -20.76 0.13 -14.55
CA VAL A 151 -20.19 -1.13 -15.03
C VAL A 151 -21.29 -2.19 -15.19
N LYS A 152 -22.18 -2.33 -14.22
CA LYS A 152 -23.34 -3.23 -14.30
C LYS A 152 -24.24 -2.91 -15.51
N ARG A 153 -24.44 -1.63 -15.83
CA ARG A 153 -25.23 -1.23 -17.01
C ARG A 153 -24.59 -1.61 -18.34
N ARG A 154 -23.26 -1.73 -18.39
CA ARG A 154 -22.54 -2.17 -19.59
C ARG A 154 -22.58 -3.68 -19.79
N GLU A 155 -22.58 -4.47 -18.70
CA GLU A 155 -22.78 -5.93 -18.78
C GLU A 155 -24.19 -6.33 -19.24
N VAL A 156 -25.21 -5.53 -18.91
CA VAL A 156 -26.61 -5.83 -19.30
C VAL A 156 -26.90 -5.45 -20.78
N GLN A 157 -26.00 -4.73 -21.45
CA GLN A 157 -26.15 -4.30 -22.84
C GLN A 157 -25.26 -5.06 -23.85
N ALA A 158 -24.42 -5.98 -23.39
CA ALA A 158 -23.64 -6.91 -24.22
C ALA A 158 -24.31 -8.29 -24.26
#